data_AF-A0A8C3NYY8-F1
#
_entry.id   AF-A0A8C3NYY8-F1
#
_cell.length_a   1.000
_cell.length_b   1.000
_cell.length_c   1.000
_cell.angle_alpha   90.00
_cell.angle_beta   90.00
_cell.angle_gamma   90.00
#
_symmetry.space_group_name_H-M   'P 1'
#
loop_
_entity.id
_entity.type
_entity.pdbx_description
1 polymer ?
#
loop_
_entity_poly.entity_id
_entity_poly.type
_entity_poly.pdbx_seq_one_letter_code
_entity_poly.pdbx_strand_id
1 'polypeptide(L)'
;SAMAGSRFTAPTAAEAELLLLQKQALAEEEAAKAKRELLTHFLQEKLSREEQSSKWGLHKVRTAWRSAQRKAKDQELRQDIEILSQTFTRVIDCKDGVIEALVRELEEAEEQQNRALRSHLHLTDQLLHLQHCCLGYLEEGFNAQVDALKAEFEAERKTILEQQEWESCCLQDMALAMEQDHARNDHEATLNFQSARDDIKNKCWQEQQYSRLQLVARLEKLWDQIQKARQSYAQDTEKKKVEFEALKKKCEKSSWDIDAQAKKLQKLQEMVTTTRGQIAAHLQESEKQNQRLREDKEHALQKLQKLRAQSSQARATAHAHLVTLTCQCSATLKALRQLVEKAQRILRLAEMCRRLETEEEKVLPFYPSSLAECEEQNGTRVDYVGLEWFWKRFNKAKLEEKALEQARAALADRNQNLRGLLQQYLAGVAINL
;
A
#
# COMPACT_ATOMS: atom_id res chain seq x y z
N SER A 1 108.10 46.00 -117.14
CA SER A 1 109.41 45.61 -117.69
C SER A 1 109.21 45.18 -119.13
N ALA A 2 110.08 45.65 -120.05
CA ALA A 2 110.11 45.47 -121.51
C ALA A 2 108.95 46.15 -122.29
N MET A 3 109.16 47.20 -123.10
CA MET A 3 109.98 47.38 -124.34
C MET A 3 109.35 46.78 -125.59
N ALA A 4 109.34 47.61 -126.64
CA ALA A 4 109.05 47.34 -128.06
C ALA A 4 107.60 46.91 -128.36
N GLY A 5 106.81 47.63 -129.16
CA GLY A 5 107.19 48.31 -130.39
C GLY A 5 106.48 47.59 -131.54
N SER A 6 105.32 48.07 -131.97
CA SER A 6 104.84 47.83 -133.33
C SER A 6 103.84 48.90 -133.72
N ARG A 7 104.38 49.87 -134.45
CA ARG A 7 103.81 50.64 -135.56
C ARG A 7 102.29 50.66 -135.69
N PHE A 8 101.78 51.86 -135.45
CA PHE A 8 100.69 52.48 -136.20
C PHE A 8 100.78 52.13 -137.69
N THR A 9 99.95 51.17 -138.10
CA THR A 9 99.39 51.16 -139.46
C THR A 9 97.95 51.62 -139.31
N ALA A 10 97.60 52.67 -140.04
CA ALA A 10 96.33 53.37 -139.97
C ALA A 10 95.14 52.39 -139.84
N PRO A 11 94.33 52.51 -138.78
CA PRO A 11 93.02 51.88 -138.72
C PRO A 11 92.22 52.47 -139.87
N THR A 12 91.92 51.60 -140.82
CA THR A 12 90.84 51.82 -141.79
C THR A 12 89.56 52.11 -141.01
N ALA A 13 88.62 52.83 -141.62
CA ALA A 13 87.34 53.21 -141.00
C ALA A 13 86.57 52.04 -140.34
N ALA A 14 86.89 50.79 -140.67
CA ALA A 14 86.31 49.56 -140.14
C ALA A 14 86.72 49.21 -138.68
N GLU A 15 87.93 49.57 -138.22
CA GLU A 15 88.38 49.20 -136.85
C GLU A 15 87.80 50.12 -135.77
N ALA A 16 87.48 51.37 -136.13
CA ALA A 16 86.78 52.31 -135.25
C ALA A 16 85.31 51.91 -135.05
N GLU A 17 84.66 51.35 -136.09
CA GLU A 17 83.30 50.79 -136.00
C GLU A 17 83.26 49.54 -135.12
N LEU A 18 84.26 48.65 -135.22
CA LEU A 18 84.33 47.41 -134.44
C LEU A 18 84.52 47.66 -132.94
N LEU A 19 85.36 48.63 -132.54
CA LEU A 19 85.51 49.02 -131.13
C LEU A 19 84.28 49.75 -130.58
N LEU A 20 83.54 50.47 -131.43
CA LEU A 20 82.28 51.11 -131.06
C LEU A 20 81.20 50.06 -130.83
N LEU A 21 81.09 49.07 -131.72
CA LEU A 21 80.22 47.90 -131.57
C LEU A 21 80.57 47.06 -130.34
N GLN A 22 81.85 46.90 -130.01
CA GLN A 22 82.28 46.15 -128.83
C GLN A 22 81.98 46.90 -127.52
N LYS A 23 82.13 48.23 -127.50
CA LYS A 23 81.67 49.08 -126.39
C LYS A 23 80.14 49.08 -126.25
N GLN A 24 79.41 49.04 -127.36
CA GLN A 24 77.95 48.88 -127.37
C GLN A 24 77.54 47.51 -126.82
N ALA A 25 78.18 46.41 -127.23
CA ALA A 25 77.89 45.08 -126.74
C ALA A 25 78.21 44.90 -125.24
N LEU A 26 79.32 45.48 -124.76
CA LEU A 26 79.64 45.50 -123.32
C LEU A 26 78.64 46.35 -122.53
N ALA A 27 78.25 47.51 -123.05
CA ALA A 27 77.20 48.33 -122.44
C ALA A 27 75.83 47.63 -122.45
N GLU A 28 75.51 46.85 -123.49
CA GLU A 28 74.30 46.03 -123.58
C GLU A 28 74.33 44.84 -122.61
N GLU A 29 75.48 44.19 -122.43
CA GLU A 29 75.65 43.08 -121.49
C GLU A 29 75.64 43.58 -120.03
N GLU A 30 76.26 44.73 -119.76
CA GLU A 30 76.18 45.43 -118.47
C GLU A 30 74.75 45.93 -118.21
N ALA A 31 74.05 46.44 -119.22
CA ALA A 31 72.63 46.77 -119.11
C ALA A 31 71.75 45.53 -118.90
N ALA A 32 72.10 44.38 -119.50
CA ALA A 32 71.41 43.11 -119.29
C ALA A 32 71.69 42.52 -117.89
N LYS A 33 72.92 42.65 -117.39
CA LYS A 33 73.29 42.29 -116.01
C LYS A 33 72.57 43.18 -115.00
N ALA A 34 72.57 44.50 -115.21
CA ALA A 34 71.82 45.45 -114.41
C ALA A 34 70.31 45.15 -114.43
N LYS A 35 69.73 44.78 -115.59
CA LYS A 35 68.34 44.33 -115.70
C LYS A 35 68.07 43.03 -114.94
N ARG A 36 68.98 42.05 -115.00
CA ARG A 36 68.86 40.78 -114.27
C ARG A 36 68.99 40.99 -112.76
N GLU A 37 69.95 41.78 -112.32
CA GLU A 37 70.17 42.14 -110.92
C GLU A 37 68.97 42.90 -110.35
N LEU A 38 68.43 43.86 -111.11
CA LEU A 38 67.20 44.57 -110.77
C LEU A 38 66.01 43.61 -110.63
N LEU A 39 65.89 42.62 -111.52
CA LEU A 39 64.82 41.62 -111.49
C LEU A 39 64.98 40.65 -110.32
N THR A 40 66.21 40.20 -110.01
CA THR A 40 66.47 39.37 -108.83
C THR A 40 66.24 40.12 -107.53
N HIS A 41 66.64 41.39 -107.46
CA HIS A 41 66.38 42.24 -106.31
C HIS A 41 64.87 42.47 -106.15
N PHE A 42 64.15 42.70 -107.24
CA PHE A 42 62.69 42.82 -107.23
C PHE A 42 62.00 41.53 -106.75
N LEU A 43 62.45 40.35 -107.21
CA LEU A 43 61.92 39.06 -106.76
C LEU A 43 62.25 38.77 -105.30
N GLN A 44 63.46 39.08 -104.83
CA GLN A 44 63.83 38.96 -103.42
C GLN A 44 63.02 39.90 -102.53
N GLU A 45 62.76 41.12 -102.99
CA GLU A 45 61.92 42.10 -102.29
C GLU A 45 60.44 41.65 -102.28
N LYS A 46 59.95 41.01 -103.35
CA LYS A 46 58.61 40.42 -103.40
C LYS A 46 58.49 39.20 -102.49
N LEU A 47 59.47 38.30 -102.51
CA LEU A 47 59.51 37.12 -101.65
C LEU A 47 59.58 37.52 -100.17
N SER A 48 60.45 38.45 -99.81
CA SER A 48 60.55 38.96 -98.43
C SER A 48 59.27 39.68 -97.99
N ARG A 49 58.62 40.47 -98.85
CA ARG A 49 57.30 41.04 -98.57
C ARG A 49 56.23 39.97 -98.39
N GLU A 50 56.24 38.92 -99.21
CA GLU A 50 55.32 37.79 -99.09
C GLU A 50 55.55 37.02 -97.79
N GLU A 51 56.80 36.70 -97.44
CA GLU A 51 57.17 36.07 -96.17
C GLU A 51 56.76 36.91 -94.97
N GLN A 52 56.99 38.23 -95.01
CA GLN A 52 56.55 39.15 -93.96
C GLN A 52 55.03 39.19 -93.86
N SER A 53 54.33 39.22 -95.00
CA SER A 53 52.86 39.19 -95.04
C SER A 53 52.28 37.87 -94.56
N SER A 54 52.95 36.74 -94.82
CA SER A 54 52.58 35.40 -94.38
C SER A 54 52.83 35.21 -92.89
N LYS A 55 54.01 35.65 -92.38
CA LYS A 55 54.30 35.68 -90.94
C LYS A 55 53.27 36.52 -90.20
N TRP A 56 52.98 37.72 -90.70
CA TRP A 56 51.99 38.60 -90.13
C TRP A 56 50.57 38.01 -90.21
N GLY A 57 50.21 37.40 -91.32
CA GLY A 57 48.95 36.67 -91.51
C GLY A 57 48.80 35.52 -90.52
N LEU A 58 49.84 34.70 -90.34
CA LEU A 58 49.87 33.61 -89.38
C LEU A 58 49.78 34.12 -87.93
N HIS A 59 50.47 35.22 -87.60
CA HIS A 59 50.35 35.85 -86.29
C HIS A 59 48.91 36.34 -86.06
N LYS A 60 48.29 36.99 -87.04
CA LYS A 60 46.89 37.43 -86.97
C LYS A 60 45.93 36.26 -86.77
N VAL A 61 46.05 35.20 -87.57
CA VAL A 61 45.22 34.00 -87.45
C VAL A 61 45.44 33.33 -86.10
N ARG A 62 46.70 33.16 -85.64
CA ARG A 62 46.99 32.61 -84.30
C ARG A 62 46.40 33.45 -83.18
N THR A 63 46.41 34.78 -83.32
CA THR A 63 45.88 35.68 -82.30
C THR A 63 44.35 35.62 -82.27
N ALA A 64 43.72 35.63 -83.44
CA ALA A 64 42.28 35.45 -83.58
C ALA A 64 41.82 34.07 -83.07
N TRP A 65 42.56 33.01 -83.40
CA TRP A 65 42.25 31.65 -82.95
C TRP A 65 42.40 31.48 -81.45
N ARG A 66 43.48 32.00 -80.84
CA ARG A 66 43.64 32.01 -79.37
C ARG A 66 42.52 32.80 -78.70
N SER A 67 42.11 33.93 -79.27
CA SER A 67 40.99 34.72 -78.76
C SER A 67 39.68 33.92 -78.81
N ALA A 68 39.38 33.27 -79.95
CA ALA A 68 38.22 32.41 -80.10
C ALA A 68 38.24 31.22 -79.12
N GLN A 69 39.38 30.52 -78.98
CA GLN A 69 39.54 29.38 -78.09
C GLN A 69 39.41 29.79 -76.61
N ARG A 70 39.95 30.95 -76.21
CA ARG A 70 39.77 31.49 -74.86
C ARG A 70 38.31 31.83 -74.58
N LYS A 71 37.61 32.45 -75.54
CA LYS A 71 36.18 32.75 -75.40
C LYS A 71 35.34 31.47 -75.26
N ALA A 72 35.62 30.45 -76.08
CA ALA A 72 34.95 29.16 -75.98
C ALA A 72 35.22 28.50 -74.63
N LYS A 73 36.48 28.47 -74.17
CA LYS A 73 36.83 27.91 -72.86
C LYS A 73 36.26 28.70 -71.68
N ASP A 74 36.21 30.03 -71.75
CA ASP A 74 35.55 30.86 -70.74
C ASP A 74 34.04 30.58 -70.67
N GLN A 75 33.38 30.37 -71.82
CA GLN A 75 31.98 29.96 -71.86
C GLN A 75 31.75 28.57 -71.26
N GLU A 76 32.56 27.57 -71.62
CA GLU A 76 32.50 26.23 -71.03
C GLU A 76 32.70 26.27 -69.52
N LEU A 77 33.73 26.95 -69.03
CA LEU A 77 34.00 27.05 -67.58
C LEU A 77 32.87 27.75 -66.83
N ARG A 78 32.24 28.77 -67.41
CA ARG A 78 31.08 29.43 -66.80
C ARG A 78 29.89 28.50 -66.71
N GLN A 79 29.64 27.71 -67.75
CA GLN A 79 28.59 26.69 -67.74
C GLN A 79 28.88 25.62 -66.68
N ASP A 80 30.12 25.14 -66.58
CA ASP A 80 30.51 24.17 -65.55
C ASP A 80 30.34 24.74 -64.13
N ILE A 81 30.74 25.99 -63.90
CA ILE A 81 30.54 26.68 -62.61
C ILE A 81 29.06 26.83 -62.29
N GLU A 82 28.21 27.14 -63.27
CA GLU A 82 26.77 27.26 -63.09
C GLU A 82 26.10 25.91 -62.80
N ILE A 83 26.51 24.85 -63.49
CA ILE A 83 26.03 23.49 -63.21
C ILE A 83 26.46 23.10 -61.78
N LEU A 84 27.74 23.32 -61.43
CA LEU A 84 28.25 23.02 -60.10
C LEU A 84 27.50 23.81 -59.02
N SER A 85 27.27 25.11 -59.21
CA SER A 85 26.54 25.92 -58.24
C SER A 85 25.12 25.40 -58.03
N GLN A 86 24.39 25.08 -59.10
CA GLN A 86 23.06 24.48 -59.01
C GLN A 86 23.08 23.12 -58.31
N THR A 87 24.08 22.27 -58.57
CA THR A 87 24.21 20.98 -57.87
C THR A 87 24.48 21.18 -56.37
N PHE A 88 25.34 22.14 -56.00
CA PHE A 88 25.60 22.45 -54.61
C PHE A 88 24.37 23.02 -53.91
N THR A 89 23.61 23.91 -54.55
CA THR A 89 22.36 24.44 -53.99
C THR A 89 21.38 23.30 -53.68
N ARG A 90 21.15 22.38 -54.64
CA ARG A 90 20.28 21.22 -54.42
C ARG A 90 20.76 20.33 -53.28
N VAL A 91 22.06 20.09 -53.17
CA VAL A 91 22.62 19.30 -52.07
C VAL A 91 22.44 19.99 -50.73
N ILE A 92 22.59 21.32 -50.68
CA ILE A 92 22.32 22.14 -49.49
C ILE A 92 20.85 22.03 -49.12
N ASP A 93 19.92 22.26 -50.05
CA ASP A 93 18.48 22.16 -49.80
C ASP A 93 18.07 20.77 -49.28
N CYS A 94 18.63 19.70 -49.86
CA CYS A 94 18.40 18.34 -49.38
C CYS A 94 18.93 18.12 -47.96
N LYS A 95 20.12 18.67 -47.64
CA LYS A 95 20.70 18.55 -46.30
C LYS A 95 19.92 19.39 -45.29
N ASP A 96 19.50 20.58 -45.64
CA ASP A 96 18.69 21.45 -44.80
C ASP A 96 17.34 20.80 -44.50
N GLY A 97 16.69 20.19 -45.50
CA GLY A 97 15.47 19.42 -45.29
C GLY A 97 15.66 18.21 -44.36
N VAL A 98 16.81 17.52 -44.42
CA VAL A 98 17.14 16.45 -43.47
C VAL A 98 17.38 17.02 -42.06
N ILE A 99 18.06 18.15 -41.94
CA ILE A 99 18.28 18.83 -40.65
C ILE A 99 16.95 19.24 -40.03
N GLU A 100 16.05 19.87 -40.80
CA GLU A 100 14.72 20.26 -40.35
C GLU A 100 13.88 19.06 -39.90
N ALA A 101 13.91 17.96 -40.65
CA ALA A 101 13.23 16.72 -40.27
C ALA A 101 13.78 16.15 -38.95
N LEU A 102 15.09 16.10 -38.78
CA LEU A 102 15.73 15.62 -37.55
C LEU A 102 15.45 16.54 -36.34
N VAL A 103 15.40 17.86 -36.55
CA VAL A 103 15.02 18.81 -35.50
C VAL A 103 13.58 18.57 -35.05
N ARG A 104 12.65 18.38 -35.99
CA ARG A 104 11.26 18.06 -35.67
C ARG A 104 11.14 16.72 -34.92
N GLU A 105 11.87 15.69 -35.34
CA GLU A 105 11.89 14.39 -34.65
C GLU A 105 12.45 14.50 -33.22
N LEU A 106 13.47 15.35 -33.01
CA LEU A 106 13.99 15.64 -31.67
C LEU A 106 12.97 16.36 -30.79
N GLU A 107 12.28 17.38 -31.32
CA GLU A 107 11.22 18.09 -30.60
C GLU A 107 10.08 17.13 -30.23
N GLU A 108 9.64 16.27 -31.15
CA GLU A 108 8.60 15.27 -30.90
C GLU A 108 9.02 14.25 -29.83
N ALA A 109 10.27 13.78 -29.87
CA ALA A 109 10.81 12.87 -28.87
C ALA A 109 10.89 13.54 -27.49
N GLU A 110 11.32 14.80 -27.41
CA GLU A 110 11.36 15.56 -26.17
C GLU A 110 9.96 15.78 -25.59
N GLU A 111 8.98 16.13 -26.41
CA GLU A 111 7.59 16.24 -25.96
C GLU A 111 7.02 14.92 -25.45
N GLN A 112 7.31 13.80 -26.13
CA GLN A 112 6.90 12.46 -25.69
C GLN A 112 7.52 12.13 -24.33
N GLN A 113 8.81 12.40 -24.14
CA GLN A 113 9.49 12.19 -22.86
C GLN A 113 8.90 13.08 -21.75
N ASN A 114 8.61 14.34 -22.06
CA ASN A 114 7.96 15.26 -21.12
C ASN A 114 6.55 14.82 -20.73
N ARG A 115 5.75 14.30 -21.68
CA ARG A 115 4.43 13.71 -21.39
C ARG A 115 4.54 12.47 -20.51
N ALA A 116 5.48 11.57 -20.82
CA ALA A 116 5.74 10.38 -20.01
C ALA A 116 6.15 10.75 -18.58
N LEU A 117 7.07 11.71 -18.42
CA LEU A 117 7.50 12.21 -17.11
C LEU A 117 6.34 12.80 -16.31
N ARG A 118 5.51 13.66 -16.92
CA ARG A 118 4.33 14.23 -16.27
C ARG A 118 3.34 13.15 -15.82
N SER A 119 3.10 12.14 -16.66
CA SER A 119 2.23 11.02 -16.31
C SER A 119 2.77 10.20 -15.13
N HIS A 120 4.08 9.93 -15.12
CA HIS A 120 4.75 9.22 -14.03
C HIS A 120 4.67 10.02 -12.73
N LEU A 121 4.98 11.33 -12.76
CA LEU A 121 4.89 12.21 -11.61
C LEU A 121 3.47 12.23 -11.02
N HIS A 122 2.46 12.32 -11.88
CA HIS A 122 1.07 12.27 -11.45
C HIS A 122 0.70 10.93 -10.76
N LEU A 123 1.15 9.81 -11.32
CA LEU A 123 0.94 8.49 -10.70
C LEU A 123 1.66 8.37 -9.35
N THR A 124 2.89 8.90 -9.24
CA THR A 124 3.60 8.92 -7.95
C THR A 124 2.89 9.81 -6.94
N ASP A 125 2.34 10.95 -7.33
CA ASP A 125 1.56 11.82 -6.44
C ASP A 125 0.28 11.13 -5.96
N GLN A 126 -0.42 10.41 -6.83
CA GLN A 126 -1.58 9.60 -6.45
C GLN A 126 -1.19 8.50 -5.45
N LEU A 127 -0.07 7.82 -5.67
CA LEU A 127 0.42 6.78 -4.78
C LEU A 127 0.83 7.36 -3.41
N LEU A 128 1.50 8.52 -3.40
CA LEU A 128 1.83 9.24 -2.17
C LEU A 128 0.57 9.68 -1.42
N HIS A 129 -0.45 10.17 -2.13
CA HIS A 129 -1.73 10.53 -1.52
C HIS A 129 -2.41 9.33 -0.86
N LEU A 130 -2.47 8.18 -1.56
CA LEU A 130 -3.01 6.94 -0.99
C LEU A 130 -2.22 6.50 0.24
N GLN A 131 -0.89 6.57 0.21
CA GLN A 131 -0.02 6.27 1.35
C GLN A 131 -0.32 7.21 2.53
N HIS A 132 -0.44 8.52 2.29
CA HIS A 132 -0.79 9.49 3.34
C HIS A 132 -2.16 9.20 3.94
N CYS A 133 -3.18 8.85 3.13
CA CYS A 133 -4.49 8.45 3.64
C CYS A 133 -4.41 7.19 4.50
N CYS A 134 -3.69 6.16 4.04
CA CYS A 134 -3.48 4.93 4.81
C CYS A 134 -2.80 5.20 6.15
N LEU A 135 -1.76 6.04 6.16
CA LEU A 135 -1.08 6.45 7.39
C LEU A 135 -2.02 7.24 8.30
N GLY A 136 -2.81 8.18 7.77
CA GLY A 136 -3.81 8.92 8.53
C GLY A 136 -4.82 8.01 9.22
N TYR A 137 -5.39 7.04 8.50
CA TYR A 137 -6.32 6.07 9.10
C TYR A 137 -5.68 5.19 10.17
N LEU A 138 -4.41 4.79 9.98
CA LEU A 138 -3.66 4.06 10.99
C LEU A 138 -3.44 4.91 12.23
N GLU A 139 -2.98 6.16 12.07
CA GLU A 139 -2.77 7.11 13.17
C GLU A 139 -4.06 7.40 13.94
N GLU A 140 -5.17 7.67 13.24
CA GLU A 140 -6.49 7.85 13.85
C GLU A 140 -6.92 6.60 14.63
N GLY A 141 -6.74 5.42 14.05
CA GLY A 141 -7.05 4.16 14.71
C GLY A 141 -6.19 3.90 15.96
N PHE A 142 -4.89 4.19 15.89
CA PHE A 142 -3.98 4.09 17.04
C PHE A 142 -4.34 5.08 18.14
N ASN A 143 -4.63 6.34 17.79
CA ASN A 143 -5.03 7.36 18.76
C ASN A 143 -6.36 7.00 19.43
N ALA A 144 -7.34 6.51 18.66
CA ALA A 144 -8.61 6.04 19.21
C ALA A 144 -8.43 4.88 20.19
N GLN A 145 -7.55 3.92 19.89
CA GLN A 145 -7.23 2.83 20.82
C GLN A 145 -6.56 3.34 22.09
N VAL A 146 -5.60 4.26 21.96
CA VAL A 146 -4.91 4.88 23.10
C VAL A 146 -5.90 5.61 24.00
N ASP A 147 -6.83 6.38 23.42
CA ASP A 147 -7.81 7.14 24.19
C ASP A 147 -8.88 6.25 24.82
N ALA A 148 -9.31 5.18 24.14
CA ALA A 148 -10.17 4.16 24.74
C ALA A 148 -9.49 3.50 25.95
N LEU A 149 -8.22 3.10 25.81
CA LEU A 149 -7.46 2.49 26.89
C LEU A 149 -7.28 3.46 28.08
N LYS A 150 -6.99 4.73 27.81
CA LYS A 150 -6.93 5.76 28.86
C LYS A 150 -8.27 5.90 29.58
N ALA A 151 -9.38 5.93 28.85
CA ALA A 151 -10.71 6.05 29.43
C ALA A 151 -11.07 4.84 30.30
N GLU A 152 -10.71 3.62 29.86
CA GLU A 152 -10.85 2.40 30.66
C GLU A 152 -10.05 2.48 31.96
N PHE A 153 -8.76 2.84 31.89
CA PHE A 153 -7.92 3.00 33.08
C PHE A 153 -8.43 4.09 34.02
N GLU A 154 -8.92 5.21 33.50
CA GLU A 154 -9.51 6.27 34.32
C GLU A 154 -10.81 5.84 34.99
N ALA A 155 -11.65 5.06 34.30
CA ALA A 155 -12.86 4.49 34.87
C ALA A 155 -12.53 3.50 35.99
N GLU A 156 -11.61 2.57 35.75
CA GLU A 156 -11.12 1.63 36.77
C GLU A 156 -10.55 2.37 37.97
N ARG A 157 -9.69 3.36 37.75
CA ARG A 157 -9.12 4.20 38.81
C ARG A 157 -10.22 4.86 39.65
N LYS A 158 -11.26 5.43 39.02
CA LYS A 158 -12.39 6.03 39.75
C LYS A 158 -13.11 5.00 40.61
N THR A 159 -13.42 3.83 40.05
CA THR A 159 -14.11 2.78 40.82
C THR A 159 -13.29 2.30 42.03
N ILE A 160 -11.96 2.18 41.89
CA ILE A 160 -11.07 1.80 43.00
C ILE A 160 -11.07 2.88 44.08
N LEU A 161 -10.98 4.16 43.70
CA LEU A 161 -10.99 5.26 44.66
C LEU A 161 -12.33 5.35 45.39
N GLU A 162 -13.45 5.24 44.68
CA GLU A 162 -14.79 5.23 45.29
C GLU A 162 -14.98 4.07 46.26
N GLN A 163 -14.48 2.88 45.91
CA GLN A 163 -14.47 1.71 46.82
C GLN A 163 -13.61 1.98 48.05
N GLN A 164 -12.39 2.48 47.87
CA GLN A 164 -11.49 2.80 48.98
C GLN A 164 -12.10 3.85 49.92
N GLU A 165 -12.74 4.89 49.39
CA GLU A 165 -13.43 5.91 50.18
C GLU A 165 -14.59 5.30 50.97
N TRP A 166 -15.42 4.47 50.33
CA TRP A 166 -16.53 3.80 50.99
C TRP A 166 -16.06 2.85 52.11
N GLU A 167 -15.03 2.04 51.85
CA GLU A 167 -14.42 1.16 52.84
C GLU A 167 -13.85 1.96 54.02
N SER A 168 -13.18 3.09 53.73
CA SER A 168 -12.63 3.97 54.76
C SER A 168 -13.72 4.56 55.64
N CYS A 169 -14.86 4.99 55.06
CA CYS A 169 -16.01 5.46 55.83
C CYS A 169 -16.61 4.35 56.69
N CYS A 170 -16.80 3.15 56.15
CA CYS A 170 -17.33 2.01 56.91
C CYS A 170 -16.43 1.65 58.09
N LEU A 171 -15.11 1.63 57.89
CA LEU A 171 -14.14 1.36 58.96
C LEU A 171 -14.17 2.45 60.03
N GLN A 172 -14.32 3.73 59.65
CA GLN A 172 -14.48 4.82 60.60
C GLN A 172 -15.77 4.68 61.42
N ASP A 173 -16.90 4.36 60.77
CA ASP A 173 -18.18 4.14 61.46
C ASP A 173 -18.11 2.95 62.42
N MET A 174 -17.48 1.85 62.00
CA MET A 174 -17.26 0.68 62.85
C MET A 174 -16.36 1.02 64.06
N ALA A 175 -15.28 1.78 63.85
CA ALA A 175 -14.41 2.22 64.93
C ALA A 175 -15.18 3.10 65.93
N LEU A 176 -15.97 4.06 65.45
CA LEU A 176 -16.81 4.91 66.29
C LEU A 176 -17.87 4.11 67.07
N ALA A 177 -18.52 3.14 66.43
CA ALA A 177 -19.48 2.26 67.09
C ALA A 177 -18.80 1.41 68.18
N MET A 178 -17.62 0.85 67.88
CA MET A 178 -16.81 0.11 68.85
C MET A 178 -16.39 0.98 70.04
N GLU A 179 -15.95 2.22 69.80
CA GLU A 179 -15.61 3.16 70.87
C GLU A 179 -16.81 3.50 71.74
N GLN A 180 -17.99 3.72 71.14
CA GLN A 180 -19.24 3.97 71.87
C GLN A 180 -19.66 2.78 72.72
N ASP A 181 -19.61 1.57 72.17
CA ASP A 181 -19.95 0.36 72.92
C ASP A 181 -18.93 0.07 74.03
N HIS A 182 -17.64 0.34 73.78
CA HIS A 182 -16.62 0.23 74.82
C HIS A 182 -16.88 1.23 75.96
N ALA A 183 -17.18 2.49 75.63
CA ALA A 183 -17.54 3.52 76.62
C ALA A 183 -18.82 3.16 77.41
N ARG A 184 -19.83 2.56 76.77
CA ARG A 184 -21.03 2.05 77.44
C ARG A 184 -20.70 0.91 78.39
N ASN A 185 -19.93 -0.08 77.94
CA ASN A 185 -19.52 -1.21 78.76
C ASN A 185 -18.69 -0.76 79.97
N ASP A 186 -17.77 0.17 79.78
CA ASP A 186 -16.99 0.77 80.87
C ASP A 186 -17.91 1.50 81.85
N HIS A 187 -18.87 2.27 81.34
CA HIS A 187 -19.86 2.94 82.19
C HIS A 187 -20.70 1.94 82.99
N GLU A 188 -21.23 0.90 82.37
CA GLU A 188 -21.97 -0.17 83.05
C GLU A 188 -21.11 -0.89 84.09
N ALA A 189 -19.86 -1.21 83.77
CA ALA A 189 -18.92 -1.81 84.70
C ALA A 189 -18.67 -0.91 85.92
N THR A 190 -18.49 0.40 85.71
CA THR A 190 -18.33 1.36 86.82
C THR A 190 -19.60 1.50 87.66
N LEU A 191 -20.79 1.52 87.06
CA LEU A 191 -22.07 1.54 87.78
C LEU A 191 -22.28 0.25 88.59
N ASN A 192 -22.02 -0.91 88.00
CA ASN A 192 -22.11 -2.20 88.68
C ASN A 192 -21.13 -2.27 89.86
N PHE A 193 -19.90 -1.78 89.68
CA PHE A 193 -18.92 -1.68 90.75
C PHE A 193 -19.39 -0.76 91.88
N GLN A 194 -19.95 0.41 91.55
CA GLN A 194 -20.52 1.35 92.53
C GLN A 194 -21.69 0.73 93.30
N SER A 195 -22.62 0.07 92.60
CA SER A 195 -23.76 -0.63 93.22
C SER A 195 -23.29 -1.74 94.15
N ALA A 196 -22.36 -2.59 93.71
CA ALA A 196 -21.81 -3.66 94.53
C ALA A 196 -21.12 -3.11 95.80
N ARG A 197 -20.38 -2.00 95.66
CA ARG A 197 -19.75 -1.32 96.79
C ARG A 197 -20.80 -0.81 97.79
N ASP A 198 -21.87 -0.19 97.30
CA ASP A 198 -22.92 0.36 98.15
C ASP A 198 -23.76 -0.75 98.81
N ASP A 199 -24.01 -1.86 98.12
CA ASP A 199 -24.64 -3.07 98.69
C ASP A 199 -23.81 -3.67 99.84
N ILE A 200 -22.48 -3.77 99.66
CA ILE A 200 -21.58 -4.23 100.73
C ILE A 200 -21.67 -3.27 101.92
N LYS A 201 -21.63 -1.95 101.68
CA LYS A 201 -21.75 -0.95 102.75
C LYS A 201 -23.09 -1.05 103.49
N ASN A 202 -24.19 -1.26 102.76
CA ASN A 202 -25.52 -1.42 103.33
C ASN A 202 -25.64 -2.71 104.14
N LYS A 203 -25.10 -3.84 103.65
CA LYS A 203 -25.04 -5.10 104.40
C LYS A 203 -24.26 -4.94 105.70
N CYS A 204 -23.06 -4.37 105.63
CA CYS A 204 -22.25 -4.08 106.83
C CYS A 204 -23.03 -3.21 107.84
N TRP A 205 -23.74 -2.18 107.35
CA TRP A 205 -24.56 -1.33 108.21
C TRP A 205 -25.74 -2.10 108.83
N GLN A 206 -26.43 -2.94 108.06
CA GLN A 206 -27.52 -3.78 108.55
C GLN A 206 -27.04 -4.79 109.58
N GLU A 207 -25.91 -5.46 109.34
CA GLU A 207 -25.27 -6.38 110.29
C GLU A 207 -24.89 -5.66 111.59
N GLN A 208 -24.36 -4.44 111.50
CA GLN A 208 -24.07 -3.59 112.66
C GLN A 208 -25.36 -3.27 113.45
N GLN A 209 -26.45 -2.89 112.77
CA GLN A 209 -27.73 -2.61 113.43
C GLN A 209 -28.38 -3.86 114.03
N TYR A 210 -28.31 -4.98 113.32
CA TYR A 210 -28.82 -6.26 113.80
C TYR A 210 -28.08 -6.72 115.04
N SER A 211 -26.74 -6.64 115.03
CA SER A 211 -25.90 -6.91 116.20
C SER A 211 -26.26 -5.98 117.37
N ARG A 212 -26.50 -4.68 117.09
CA ARG A 212 -26.96 -3.73 118.10
C ARG A 212 -28.30 -4.14 118.71
N LEU A 213 -29.30 -4.48 117.89
CA LEU A 213 -30.62 -4.92 118.35
C LEU A 213 -30.56 -6.21 119.16
N GLN A 214 -29.76 -7.20 118.72
CA GLN A 214 -29.54 -8.42 119.48
C GLN A 214 -28.91 -8.16 120.85
N LEU A 215 -27.91 -7.26 120.92
CA LEU A 215 -27.28 -6.86 122.16
C LEU A 215 -28.29 -6.15 123.09
N VAL A 216 -29.11 -5.23 122.56
CA VAL A 216 -30.19 -4.56 123.32
C VAL A 216 -31.21 -5.59 123.84
N ALA A 217 -31.69 -6.51 123.01
CA ALA A 217 -32.63 -7.55 123.43
C ALA A 217 -32.02 -8.50 124.49
N ARG A 218 -30.70 -8.74 124.44
CA ARG A 218 -30.00 -9.50 125.47
C ARG A 218 -29.89 -8.72 126.78
N LEU A 219 -29.64 -7.40 126.72
CA LEU A 219 -29.67 -6.52 127.88
C LEU A 219 -31.08 -6.47 128.51
N GLU A 220 -32.13 -6.38 127.72
CA GLU A 220 -33.53 -6.43 128.18
C GLU A 220 -33.88 -7.79 128.81
N LYS A 221 -33.44 -8.91 128.23
CA LYS A 221 -33.63 -10.24 128.86
C LYS A 221 -32.90 -10.37 130.19
N LEU A 222 -31.68 -9.82 130.30
CA LEU A 222 -30.94 -9.79 131.57
C LEU A 222 -31.69 -8.91 132.60
N TRP A 223 -32.28 -7.80 132.16
CA TRP A 223 -33.13 -6.95 132.99
C TRP A 223 -34.40 -7.68 133.48
N ASP A 224 -35.07 -8.41 132.60
CA ASP A 224 -36.22 -9.25 132.96
C ASP A 224 -35.85 -10.42 133.88
N GLN A 225 -34.64 -10.98 133.75
CA GLN A 225 -34.14 -12.01 134.67
C GLN A 225 -33.93 -11.44 136.08
N ILE A 226 -33.43 -10.22 136.20
CA ILE A 226 -33.32 -9.50 137.48
C ILE A 226 -34.72 -9.26 138.08
N GLN A 227 -35.71 -8.91 137.26
CA GLN A 227 -37.11 -8.78 137.69
C GLN A 227 -37.76 -10.11 138.10
N LYS A 228 -37.49 -11.21 137.37
CA LYS A 228 -38.07 -12.54 137.63
C LYS A 228 -37.46 -13.25 138.83
N ALA A 229 -36.16 -13.06 139.12
CA ALA A 229 -35.55 -13.53 140.36
C ALA A 229 -36.23 -12.95 141.61
N ARG A 230 -36.80 -11.74 141.49
CA ARG A 230 -37.60 -11.09 142.53
C ARG A 230 -39.01 -11.68 142.67
N GLN A 231 -39.56 -12.34 141.63
CA GLN A 231 -40.89 -12.95 141.63
C GLN A 231 -40.86 -14.47 141.89
N SER A 232 -39.75 -15.15 141.61
CA SER A 232 -39.58 -16.62 141.76
C SER A 232 -39.46 -17.11 143.20
N TYR A 233 -39.43 -16.23 144.20
CA TYR A 233 -39.62 -16.63 145.61
C TYR A 233 -41.09 -16.92 145.95
N ALA A 234 -42.06 -16.53 145.10
CA ALA A 234 -43.48 -16.53 145.44
C ALA A 234 -44.32 -17.64 144.76
N GLN A 235 -43.76 -18.44 143.85
CA GLN A 235 -44.55 -19.35 142.98
C GLN A 235 -43.97 -20.78 142.89
N ASP A 236 -43.35 -21.29 143.94
CA ASP A 236 -42.93 -22.70 144.02
C ASP A 236 -44.09 -23.69 144.31
N THR A 237 -45.34 -23.22 144.34
CA THR A 237 -46.49 -24.01 144.82
C THR A 237 -47.20 -24.87 143.76
N GLU A 238 -47.13 -24.64 142.44
CA GLU A 238 -48.13 -25.28 141.53
C GLU A 238 -47.61 -25.82 140.18
N LYS A 239 -46.74 -26.85 140.22
CA LYS A 239 -46.06 -27.48 139.07
C LYS A 239 -46.86 -28.52 138.25
N LYS A 240 -48.20 -28.50 138.21
CA LYS A 240 -49.01 -29.57 137.55
C LYS A 240 -49.52 -29.30 136.12
N LYS A 241 -48.98 -28.32 135.37
CA LYS A 241 -49.41 -27.99 133.98
C LYS A 241 -48.56 -28.60 132.85
N VAL A 242 -47.52 -29.38 133.17
CA VAL A 242 -46.44 -29.80 132.24
C VAL A 242 -46.80 -30.95 131.29
N GLU A 243 -47.92 -31.65 131.46
CA GLU A 243 -48.15 -32.89 130.68
C GLU A 243 -48.81 -32.69 129.29
N PHE A 244 -49.32 -31.49 128.96
CA PHE A 244 -50.02 -31.23 127.69
C PHE A 244 -49.09 -30.82 126.51
N GLU A 245 -47.87 -30.33 126.79
CA GLU A 245 -46.97 -29.79 125.75
C GLU A 245 -46.22 -30.87 124.93
N ALA A 246 -46.25 -32.14 125.34
CA ALA A 246 -45.51 -33.22 124.69
C ALA A 246 -46.13 -33.71 123.37
N LEU A 247 -47.45 -33.55 123.17
CA LEU A 247 -48.17 -34.10 122.00
C LEU A 247 -48.25 -33.13 120.80
N LYS A 248 -48.02 -31.82 121.00
CA LYS A 248 -48.11 -30.80 119.92
C LYS A 248 -46.90 -30.81 118.97
N LYS A 249 -45.70 -31.14 119.45
CA LYS A 249 -44.43 -31.04 118.70
C LYS A 249 -44.17 -32.15 117.66
N LYS A 250 -45.02 -33.17 117.55
CA LYS A 250 -44.84 -34.29 116.58
C LYS A 250 -45.60 -34.11 115.26
N CYS A 251 -46.72 -33.38 115.23
CA CYS A 251 -47.49 -33.13 114.00
C CYS A 251 -46.93 -31.99 113.12
N GLU A 252 -46.18 -31.05 113.71
CA GLU A 252 -45.63 -29.88 112.99
C GLU A 252 -44.43 -30.23 112.08
N LYS A 253 -43.71 -31.34 112.36
CA LYS A 253 -42.52 -31.74 111.59
C LYS A 253 -42.86 -32.46 110.29
N SER A 254 -43.92 -33.28 110.26
CA SER A 254 -44.36 -34.00 109.06
C SER A 254 -45.01 -33.10 108.01
N SER A 255 -45.59 -31.95 108.41
CA SER A 255 -46.20 -30.99 107.48
C SER A 255 -45.15 -30.17 106.71
N TRP A 256 -43.99 -29.88 107.32
CA TRP A 256 -42.96 -29.03 106.72
C TRP A 256 -42.18 -29.75 105.62
N ASP A 257 -41.95 -31.06 105.78
CA ASP A 257 -41.20 -31.87 104.81
C ASP A 257 -42.00 -32.13 103.51
N ILE A 258 -43.33 -32.21 103.58
CA ILE A 258 -44.21 -32.38 102.41
C ILE A 258 -44.25 -31.10 101.57
N ASP A 259 -44.37 -29.93 102.19
CA ASP A 259 -44.38 -28.63 101.51
C ASP A 259 -43.04 -28.29 100.85
N ALA A 260 -41.92 -28.70 101.47
CA ALA A 260 -40.59 -28.51 100.91
C ALA A 260 -40.35 -29.37 99.66
N GLN A 261 -40.90 -30.59 99.60
CA GLN A 261 -40.78 -31.46 98.42
C GLN A 261 -41.72 -31.04 97.28
N ALA A 262 -42.95 -30.59 97.58
CA ALA A 262 -43.89 -30.10 96.56
C ALA A 262 -43.35 -28.87 95.79
N LYS A 263 -42.71 -27.92 96.49
CA LYS A 263 -42.10 -26.73 95.87
C LYS A 263 -40.90 -27.04 94.98
N LYS A 264 -40.14 -28.10 95.29
CA LYS A 264 -39.02 -28.56 94.44
C LYS A 264 -39.53 -29.22 93.16
N LEU A 265 -40.58 -30.04 93.25
CA LEU A 265 -41.23 -30.64 92.08
C LEU A 265 -41.82 -29.57 91.15
N GLN A 266 -42.46 -28.54 91.69
CA GLN A 266 -43.02 -27.44 90.88
C GLN A 266 -41.93 -26.69 90.10
N LYS A 267 -40.79 -26.34 90.73
CA LYS A 267 -39.66 -25.67 90.05
C LYS A 267 -39.04 -26.54 88.95
N LEU A 268 -38.90 -27.85 89.20
CA LEU A 268 -38.42 -28.78 88.19
C LEU A 268 -39.41 -28.88 87.02
N GLN A 269 -40.71 -28.87 87.29
CA GLN A 269 -41.75 -28.92 86.26
C GLN A 269 -41.78 -27.63 85.41
N GLU A 270 -41.62 -26.46 86.02
CA GLU A 270 -41.48 -25.17 85.33
C GLU A 270 -40.24 -25.16 84.41
N MET A 271 -39.08 -25.62 84.89
CA MET A 271 -37.87 -25.75 84.05
C MET A 271 -38.07 -26.73 82.87
N VAL A 272 -38.80 -27.83 83.08
CA VAL A 272 -39.11 -28.78 81.98
C VAL A 272 -40.03 -28.11 80.95
N THR A 273 -41.00 -27.28 81.36
CA THR A 273 -41.87 -26.57 80.41
C THR A 273 -41.13 -25.49 79.63
N THR A 274 -40.23 -24.73 80.26
CA THR A 274 -39.45 -23.67 79.58
C THR A 274 -38.45 -24.26 78.59
N THR A 275 -37.72 -25.32 78.97
CA THR A 275 -36.80 -26.03 78.07
C THR A 275 -37.52 -26.67 76.89
N ARG A 276 -38.70 -27.27 77.08
CA ARG A 276 -39.54 -27.77 75.98
C ARG A 276 -39.98 -26.64 75.04
N GLY A 277 -40.34 -25.47 75.59
CA GLY A 277 -40.70 -24.29 74.80
C GLY A 277 -39.52 -23.77 73.95
N GLN A 278 -38.32 -23.72 74.52
CA GLN A 278 -37.10 -23.32 73.81
C GLN A 278 -36.74 -24.30 72.68
N ILE A 279 -36.84 -25.62 72.92
CA ILE A 279 -36.61 -26.65 71.90
C ILE A 279 -37.61 -26.48 70.75
N ALA A 280 -38.90 -26.27 71.05
CA ALA A 280 -39.91 -26.07 70.02
C ALA A 280 -39.67 -24.79 69.18
N ALA A 281 -39.25 -23.70 69.82
CA ALA A 281 -38.92 -22.44 69.14
C ALA A 281 -37.71 -22.61 68.21
N HIS A 282 -36.63 -23.26 68.68
CA HIS A 282 -35.45 -23.54 67.86
C HIS A 282 -35.76 -24.46 66.68
N LEU A 283 -36.64 -25.47 66.85
CA LEU A 283 -37.07 -26.33 65.75
C LEU A 283 -37.84 -25.54 64.69
N GLN A 284 -38.79 -24.69 65.08
CA GLN A 284 -39.53 -23.84 64.13
C GLN A 284 -38.61 -22.85 63.40
N GLU A 285 -37.63 -22.26 64.08
CA GLU A 285 -36.67 -21.35 63.46
C GLU A 285 -35.75 -22.10 62.46
N SER A 286 -35.26 -23.28 62.83
CA SER A 286 -34.48 -24.15 61.95
C SER A 286 -35.29 -24.58 60.72
N GLU A 287 -36.57 -24.92 60.86
CA GLU A 287 -37.46 -25.25 59.74
C GLU A 287 -37.65 -24.07 58.79
N LYS A 288 -37.89 -22.86 59.32
CA LYS A 288 -38.03 -21.63 58.51
C LYS A 288 -36.74 -21.29 57.77
N GLN A 289 -35.58 -21.42 58.42
CA GLN A 289 -34.27 -21.22 57.77
C GLN A 289 -34.04 -22.25 56.67
N ASN A 290 -34.34 -23.53 56.92
CA ASN A 290 -34.23 -24.58 55.92
C ASN A 290 -35.17 -24.39 54.73
N GLN A 291 -36.38 -23.87 54.95
CA GLN A 291 -37.31 -23.53 53.87
C GLN A 291 -36.75 -22.42 52.98
N ARG A 292 -36.28 -21.31 53.57
CA ARG A 292 -35.65 -20.20 52.81
C ARG A 292 -34.44 -20.68 52.00
N LEU A 293 -33.57 -21.49 52.59
CA LEU A 293 -32.41 -22.05 51.88
C LEU A 293 -32.82 -22.96 50.71
N ARG A 294 -33.94 -23.67 50.81
CA ARG A 294 -34.48 -24.48 49.71
C ARG A 294 -35.03 -23.59 48.58
N GLU A 295 -35.79 -22.56 48.93
CA GLU A 295 -36.31 -21.57 47.97
C GLU A 295 -35.17 -20.85 47.23
N ASP A 296 -34.15 -20.39 47.95
CA ASP A 296 -32.96 -19.77 47.36
C ASP A 296 -32.20 -20.73 46.45
N LYS A 297 -32.04 -22.00 46.86
CA LYS A 297 -31.42 -23.04 46.03
C LYS A 297 -32.23 -23.28 44.76
N GLU A 298 -33.55 -23.37 44.84
CA GLU A 298 -34.43 -23.57 43.69
C GLU A 298 -34.36 -22.37 42.73
N HIS A 299 -34.38 -21.15 43.25
CA HIS A 299 -34.18 -19.94 42.45
C HIS A 299 -32.82 -19.89 41.78
N ALA A 300 -31.74 -20.26 42.48
CA ALA A 300 -30.41 -20.35 41.91
C ALA A 300 -30.32 -21.41 40.80
N LEU A 301 -30.94 -22.58 41.00
CA LEU A 301 -31.02 -23.64 40.00
C LEU A 301 -31.79 -23.21 38.75
N GLN A 302 -32.91 -22.50 38.91
CA GLN A 302 -33.67 -21.95 37.79
C GLN A 302 -32.85 -20.92 36.99
N LYS A 303 -32.12 -20.02 37.68
CA LYS A 303 -31.20 -19.07 37.03
C LYS A 303 -30.09 -19.79 36.27
N LEU A 304 -29.49 -20.82 36.87
CA LEU A 304 -28.44 -21.62 36.24
C LEU A 304 -28.97 -22.35 34.99
N GLN A 305 -30.16 -22.93 35.06
CA GLN A 305 -30.80 -23.58 33.89
C GLN A 305 -31.05 -22.58 32.76
N LYS A 306 -31.56 -21.38 33.06
CA LYS A 306 -31.76 -20.31 32.06
C LYS A 306 -30.44 -19.88 31.42
N LEU A 307 -29.40 -19.65 32.22
CA LEU A 307 -28.08 -19.28 31.72
C LEU A 307 -27.44 -20.40 30.88
N ARG A 308 -27.62 -21.66 31.28
CA ARG A 308 -27.12 -22.82 30.52
C ARG A 308 -27.83 -22.96 29.18
N ALA A 309 -29.15 -22.73 29.14
CA ALA A 309 -29.92 -22.70 27.90
C ALA A 309 -29.43 -21.58 26.98
N GLN A 310 -29.27 -20.35 27.50
CA GLN A 310 -28.74 -19.21 26.74
C GLN A 310 -27.33 -19.48 26.19
N SER A 311 -26.43 -20.04 27.02
CA SER A 311 -25.08 -20.41 26.59
C SER A 311 -25.10 -21.48 25.50
N SER A 312 -25.96 -22.48 25.61
CA SER A 312 -26.12 -23.52 24.59
C SER A 312 -26.65 -22.96 23.26
N GLN A 313 -27.60 -22.04 23.33
CA GLN A 313 -28.18 -21.37 22.16
C GLN A 313 -27.15 -20.47 21.47
N ALA A 314 -26.40 -19.69 22.24
CA ALA A 314 -25.32 -18.84 21.72
C ALA A 314 -24.21 -19.66 21.04
N ARG A 315 -23.86 -20.83 21.61
CA ARG A 315 -22.92 -21.76 20.97
C ARG A 315 -23.47 -22.32 19.66
N ALA A 316 -24.76 -22.70 19.63
CA ALA A 316 -25.39 -23.22 18.43
C ALA A 316 -25.47 -22.18 17.30
N THR A 317 -25.82 -20.94 17.61
CA THR A 317 -25.88 -19.84 16.63
C THR A 317 -24.49 -19.49 16.10
N ALA A 318 -23.50 -19.36 16.98
CA ALA A 318 -22.12 -19.13 16.58
C ALA A 318 -21.58 -20.26 15.69
N HIS A 319 -21.88 -21.51 16.02
CA HIS A 319 -21.49 -22.65 15.21
C HIS A 319 -22.16 -22.63 13.83
N ALA A 320 -23.46 -22.32 13.76
CA ALA A 320 -24.18 -22.18 12.49
C ALA A 320 -23.60 -21.06 11.60
N HIS A 321 -23.25 -19.91 12.19
CA HIS A 321 -22.59 -18.82 11.46
C HIS A 321 -21.21 -19.23 10.94
N LEU A 322 -20.41 -19.93 11.75
CA LEU A 322 -19.10 -20.44 11.32
C LEU A 322 -19.22 -21.45 10.18
N VAL A 323 -20.17 -22.37 10.24
CA VAL A 323 -20.41 -23.32 9.16
C VAL A 323 -20.83 -22.59 7.88
N THR A 324 -21.75 -21.63 7.99
CA THR A 324 -22.23 -20.83 6.84
C THR A 324 -21.09 -20.05 6.19
N LEU A 325 -20.29 -19.34 6.99
CA LEU A 325 -19.11 -18.61 6.53
C LEU A 325 -18.10 -19.54 5.88
N THR A 326 -17.81 -20.68 6.50
CA THR A 326 -16.87 -21.67 5.95
C THR A 326 -17.34 -22.19 4.59
N CYS A 327 -18.63 -22.53 4.47
CA CYS A 327 -19.23 -22.97 3.21
C CYS A 327 -19.13 -21.88 2.13
N GLN A 328 -19.49 -20.63 2.46
CA GLN A 328 -19.41 -19.49 1.54
C GLN A 328 -17.96 -19.25 1.08
N CYS A 329 -17.01 -19.16 2.01
CA CYS A 329 -15.58 -19.02 1.70
C CYS A 329 -15.06 -20.17 0.84
N SER A 330 -15.47 -21.41 1.12
CA SER A 330 -15.05 -22.56 0.30
C SER A 330 -15.64 -22.51 -1.12
N ALA A 331 -16.87 -22.01 -1.28
CA ALA A 331 -17.53 -21.85 -2.57
C ALA A 331 -16.88 -20.74 -3.39
N THR A 332 -16.62 -19.57 -2.78
CA THR A 332 -15.93 -18.46 -3.44
C THR A 332 -14.50 -18.84 -3.83
N LEU A 333 -13.76 -19.53 -2.96
CA LEU A 333 -12.43 -20.04 -3.28
C LEU A 333 -12.44 -21.02 -4.46
N LYS A 334 -13.43 -21.93 -4.53
CA LYS A 334 -13.59 -22.83 -5.68
C LYS A 334 -13.87 -22.05 -6.96
N ALA A 335 -14.76 -21.06 -6.92
CA ALA A 335 -15.07 -20.21 -8.07
C ALA A 335 -13.84 -19.42 -8.54
N LEU A 336 -13.08 -18.82 -7.62
CA LEU A 336 -11.84 -18.10 -7.92
C LEU A 336 -10.78 -19.03 -8.52
N ARG A 337 -10.61 -20.24 -8.00
CA ARG A 337 -9.69 -21.24 -8.58
C ARG A 337 -10.08 -21.60 -10.01
N GLN A 338 -11.37 -21.81 -10.28
CA GLN A 338 -11.85 -22.06 -11.64
C GLN A 338 -11.60 -20.86 -12.58
N LEU A 339 -11.73 -19.62 -12.09
CA LEU A 339 -11.39 -18.43 -12.87
C LEU A 339 -9.89 -18.37 -13.17
N VAL A 340 -9.03 -18.68 -12.20
CA VAL A 340 -7.58 -18.76 -12.40
C VAL A 340 -7.22 -19.83 -13.44
N GLU A 341 -7.82 -21.02 -13.37
CA GLU A 341 -7.61 -22.09 -14.36
C GLU A 341 -8.03 -21.64 -15.77
N LYS A 342 -9.17 -20.95 -15.90
CA LYS A 342 -9.62 -20.38 -17.19
C LYS A 342 -8.64 -19.33 -17.71
N ALA A 343 -8.18 -18.41 -16.86
CA ALA A 343 -7.22 -17.38 -17.23
C ALA A 343 -5.87 -17.99 -17.67
N GLN A 344 -5.35 -18.96 -16.92
CA GLN A 344 -4.14 -19.70 -17.28
C GLN A 344 -4.30 -20.42 -18.62
N ARG A 345 -5.47 -21.02 -18.88
CA ARG A 345 -5.75 -21.66 -20.18
C ARG A 345 -5.77 -20.64 -21.31
N ILE A 346 -6.37 -19.47 -21.12
CA ILE A 346 -6.37 -18.38 -22.11
C ILE A 346 -4.93 -17.92 -22.39
N LEU A 347 -4.12 -17.69 -21.35
CA LEU A 347 -2.73 -17.29 -21.51
C LEU A 347 -1.90 -18.33 -22.25
N ARG A 348 -2.02 -19.62 -21.91
CA ARG A 348 -1.33 -20.71 -22.62
C ARG A 348 -1.75 -20.78 -24.09
N LEU A 349 -3.04 -20.62 -24.39
CA LEU A 349 -3.52 -20.58 -25.77
C LEU A 349 -2.99 -19.35 -26.51
N ALA A 350 -2.96 -18.18 -25.88
CA ALA A 350 -2.38 -16.97 -26.45
C ALA A 350 -0.88 -17.13 -26.73
N GLU A 351 -0.11 -17.73 -25.83
CA GLU A 351 1.31 -18.04 -26.05
C GLU A 351 1.51 -19.02 -27.22
N MET A 352 0.68 -20.06 -27.31
CA MET A 352 0.73 -21.00 -28.43
C MET A 352 0.39 -20.32 -29.77
N CYS A 353 -0.64 -19.46 -29.80
CA CYS A 353 -1.01 -18.69 -30.99
C CYS A 353 0.11 -17.72 -31.39
N ARG A 354 0.74 -17.04 -30.41
CA ARG A 354 1.84 -16.09 -30.63
C ARG A 354 3.07 -16.72 -31.27
N ARG A 355 3.28 -18.04 -31.14
CA ARG A 355 4.34 -18.76 -31.85
C ARG A 355 4.12 -18.87 -33.35
N LEU A 356 2.86 -18.81 -33.80
CA LEU A 356 2.47 -18.94 -35.21
C LEU A 356 2.36 -17.58 -35.91
N GLU A 357 2.45 -16.48 -35.17
CA GLU A 357 2.41 -15.11 -35.70
C GLU A 357 3.75 -14.72 -36.33
N THR A 358 3.68 -13.86 -37.34
CA THR A 358 4.86 -13.29 -37.99
C THR A 358 5.59 -12.29 -37.09
N GLU A 359 6.87 -12.02 -37.33
CA GLU A 359 7.64 -11.04 -36.53
C GLU A 359 7.01 -9.64 -36.61
N GLU A 360 6.45 -9.26 -37.77
CA GLU A 360 5.73 -7.99 -37.94
C GLU A 360 4.50 -7.90 -37.03
N GLU A 361 3.72 -8.98 -36.89
CA GLU A 361 2.54 -9.03 -36.02
C GLU A 361 2.87 -9.15 -34.54
N LYS A 362 4.09 -9.60 -34.19
CA LYS A 362 4.59 -9.61 -32.81
C LYS A 362 5.06 -8.23 -32.35
N VAL A 363 5.65 -7.45 -33.27
CA VAL A 363 6.19 -6.10 -33.01
C VAL A 363 5.10 -5.04 -33.10
N LEU A 364 4.18 -5.16 -34.06
CA LEU A 364 3.01 -4.29 -34.21
C LEU A 364 1.71 -5.12 -34.19
N PRO A 365 1.26 -5.57 -33.00
CA PRO A 365 0.03 -6.37 -32.88
C PRO A 365 -1.26 -5.61 -33.20
N PHE A 366 -1.21 -4.27 -33.17
CA PHE A 366 -2.36 -3.39 -33.34
C PHE A 366 -2.13 -2.46 -34.52
N TYR A 367 -2.80 -2.72 -35.63
CA TYR A 367 -2.70 -1.92 -36.85
C TYR A 367 -3.71 -0.77 -36.84
N PRO A 368 -3.34 0.41 -37.35
CA PRO A 368 -4.30 1.47 -37.62
C PRO A 368 -5.31 1.01 -38.67
N SER A 369 -6.60 1.21 -38.40
CA SER A 369 -7.68 0.83 -39.31
C SER A 369 -7.52 1.54 -40.65
N SER A 370 -7.59 0.80 -41.76
CA SER A 370 -7.64 1.40 -43.10
C SER A 370 -9.06 1.84 -43.51
N LEU A 371 -10.02 1.72 -42.59
CA LEU A 371 -11.44 1.99 -42.80
C LEU A 371 -11.75 3.46 -42.47
N ALA A 372 -12.62 4.10 -43.24
CA ALA A 372 -13.09 5.45 -42.97
C ALA A 372 -13.96 5.46 -41.69
N GLU A 373 -13.91 6.55 -40.91
CA GLU A 373 -14.57 6.72 -39.60
C GLU A 373 -16.08 6.36 -39.59
N CYS A 374 -16.75 6.44 -40.75
CA CYS A 374 -18.17 6.15 -40.91
C CYS A 374 -18.50 4.63 -40.91
N GLU A 375 -17.55 3.76 -41.26
CA GLU A 375 -17.74 2.30 -41.25
C GLU A 375 -17.41 1.66 -39.89
N GLU A 376 -16.60 2.32 -39.07
CA GLU A 376 -16.25 1.84 -37.73
C GLU A 376 -17.44 1.88 -36.74
N GLN A 377 -18.40 2.79 -36.95
CA GLN A 377 -19.56 2.97 -36.08
C GLN A 377 -20.67 1.92 -36.28
N ASN A 378 -20.72 1.26 -37.44
CA ASN A 378 -21.77 0.28 -37.74
C ASN A 378 -21.43 -1.16 -37.31
N GLY A 379 -20.17 -1.43 -36.95
CA GLY A 379 -19.68 -2.78 -36.61
C GLY A 379 -19.65 -3.10 -35.11
N THR A 380 -19.81 -2.12 -34.23
CA THR A 380 -19.73 -2.28 -32.78
C THR A 380 -21.02 -2.86 -32.20
N ARG A 381 -21.14 -4.19 -32.30
CA ARG A 381 -22.06 -4.96 -31.46
C ARG A 381 -21.66 -4.78 -29.99
N VAL A 382 -22.63 -4.40 -29.16
CA VAL A 382 -22.49 -4.04 -27.74
C VAL A 382 -21.83 -5.13 -26.88
N ASP A 383 -21.80 -6.38 -27.33
CA ASP A 383 -21.23 -7.53 -26.60
C ASP A 383 -19.69 -7.63 -26.65
N TYR A 384 -18.99 -6.77 -27.38
CA TYR A 384 -17.53 -6.87 -27.62
C TYR A 384 -16.70 -5.68 -27.11
N VAL A 385 -17.27 -4.85 -26.24
CA VAL A 385 -16.55 -3.73 -25.64
C VAL A 385 -15.31 -4.26 -24.89
N GLY A 386 -14.12 -3.84 -25.31
CA GLY A 386 -12.83 -4.27 -24.75
C GLY A 386 -12.12 -5.43 -25.49
N LEU A 387 -12.75 -6.07 -26.48
CA LEU A 387 -12.13 -7.10 -27.34
C LEU A 387 -11.92 -6.64 -28.80
N GLU A 388 -12.14 -5.37 -29.09
CA GLU A 388 -12.06 -4.78 -30.43
C GLU A 388 -10.71 -5.04 -31.11
N TRP A 389 -9.62 -4.90 -30.36
CA TRP A 389 -8.27 -5.12 -30.85
C TRP A 389 -7.97 -6.59 -31.15
N PHE A 390 -8.51 -7.52 -30.35
CA PHE A 390 -8.42 -8.94 -30.63
C PHE A 390 -9.11 -9.27 -31.96
N TRP A 391 -10.31 -8.73 -32.18
CA TRP A 391 -11.05 -8.97 -33.40
C TRP A 391 -10.42 -8.32 -34.64
N LYS A 392 -9.86 -7.11 -34.52
CA LYS A 392 -9.08 -6.50 -35.61
C LYS A 392 -7.91 -7.41 -36.03
N ARG A 393 -7.19 -7.97 -35.05
CA ARG A 393 -6.07 -8.89 -35.28
C ARG A 393 -6.51 -10.22 -35.89
N PHE A 394 -7.59 -10.80 -35.38
CA PHE A 394 -8.18 -12.02 -35.92
C PHE A 394 -8.64 -11.85 -37.38
N ASN A 395 -9.31 -10.73 -37.68
CA ASN A 395 -9.80 -10.45 -39.03
C ASN A 395 -8.65 -10.27 -40.02
N LYS A 396 -7.56 -9.60 -39.62
CA LYS A 396 -6.34 -9.49 -40.44
C LYS A 396 -5.79 -10.87 -40.80
N ALA A 397 -5.53 -11.72 -39.80
CA ALA A 397 -5.03 -13.08 -40.03
C ALA A 397 -5.96 -13.88 -40.95
N LYS A 398 -7.28 -13.72 -40.82
CA LYS A 398 -8.27 -14.38 -41.68
C LYS A 398 -8.23 -13.89 -43.13
N LEU A 399 -7.94 -12.61 -43.37
CA LEU A 399 -7.77 -12.06 -44.71
C LEU A 399 -6.48 -12.57 -45.36
N GLU A 400 -5.40 -12.65 -44.60
CA GLU A 400 -4.12 -13.19 -45.06
C GLU A 400 -4.22 -14.68 -45.39
N GLU A 401 -4.90 -15.47 -44.55
CA GLU A 401 -5.22 -16.88 -44.83
C GLU A 401 -5.93 -17.03 -46.17
N LYS A 402 -6.97 -16.21 -46.43
CA LYS A 402 -7.69 -16.24 -47.71
C LYS A 402 -6.82 -15.83 -48.90
N ALA A 403 -5.94 -14.84 -48.73
CA ALA A 403 -5.01 -14.43 -49.79
C ALA A 403 -4.01 -15.55 -50.12
N LEU A 404 -3.50 -16.24 -49.09
CA LEU A 404 -2.61 -17.39 -49.24
C LEU A 404 -3.32 -18.58 -49.91
N GLU A 405 -4.58 -18.86 -49.57
CA GLU A 405 -5.39 -19.89 -50.23
C GLU A 405 -5.52 -19.60 -51.75
N GLN A 406 -5.82 -18.36 -52.12
CA GLN A 406 -5.92 -17.95 -53.52
C GLN A 406 -4.57 -18.07 -54.26
N ALA A 407 -3.48 -17.60 -53.64
CA ALA A 407 -2.15 -17.72 -54.22
C ALA A 407 -1.72 -19.19 -54.39
N ARG A 408 -2.03 -20.05 -53.42
CA ARG A 408 -1.77 -21.49 -53.47
C ARG A 408 -2.56 -22.16 -54.59
N ALA A 409 -3.83 -21.81 -54.77
CA ALA A 409 -4.64 -22.30 -55.87
C ALA A 409 -4.04 -21.91 -57.23
N ALA A 410 -3.69 -20.63 -57.42
CA ALA A 410 -3.07 -20.15 -58.65
C ALA A 410 -1.71 -20.82 -58.95
N LEU A 411 -0.89 -21.09 -57.92
CA LEU A 411 0.36 -21.83 -58.06
C LEU A 411 0.13 -23.29 -58.39
N ALA A 412 -0.88 -23.93 -57.81
CA ALA A 412 -1.26 -25.31 -58.13
C ALA A 412 -1.70 -25.43 -59.60
N ASP A 413 -2.53 -24.50 -60.09
CA ASP A 413 -2.97 -24.44 -61.48
C ASP A 413 -1.78 -24.22 -62.43
N ARG A 414 -0.87 -23.30 -62.11
CA ARG A 414 0.38 -23.10 -62.88
C ARG A 414 1.26 -24.36 -62.90
N ASN A 415 1.39 -25.06 -61.77
CA ASN A 415 2.19 -26.28 -61.69
C ASN A 415 1.55 -27.40 -62.54
N GLN A 416 0.23 -27.54 -62.51
CA GLN A 416 -0.50 -28.46 -63.38
C GLN A 416 -0.26 -28.13 -64.86
N ASN A 417 -0.34 -26.85 -65.23
CA ASN A 417 -0.06 -26.39 -66.60
C ASN A 417 1.38 -26.68 -67.04
N LEU A 418 2.36 -26.41 -66.17
CA LEU A 418 3.78 -26.70 -66.45
C LEU A 418 4.06 -28.19 -66.57
N ARG A 419 3.45 -29.02 -65.73
CA ARG A 419 3.52 -30.49 -65.85
C ARG A 419 2.90 -30.98 -67.16
N GLY A 420 1.77 -30.38 -67.57
CA GLY A 420 1.15 -30.65 -68.87
C GLY A 420 2.06 -30.27 -70.05
N LEU A 421 2.69 -29.10 -70.01
CA LEU A 421 3.65 -28.66 -71.03
C LEU A 421 4.89 -29.57 -71.08
N LEU A 422 5.42 -29.99 -69.92
CA LEU A 422 6.51 -30.96 -69.85
C LEU A 422 6.11 -32.32 -70.45
N GLN A 423 4.90 -32.81 -70.18
CA GLN A 423 4.39 -34.04 -70.81
C GLN A 423 4.29 -33.90 -72.34
N GLN A 424 3.81 -32.77 -72.84
CA GLN A 424 3.76 -32.50 -74.28
C GLN A 424 5.15 -32.41 -74.91
N TYR A 425 6.11 -31.77 -74.23
CA TYR A 425 7.49 -31.69 -74.70
C TYR A 425 8.17 -33.06 -74.74
N LEU A 426 7.97 -33.88 -73.70
CA LEU A 426 8.47 -35.26 -73.66
C LEU A 426 7.84 -36.15 -74.74
N ALA A 427 6.54 -36.00 -75.01
CA ALA A 427 5.87 -36.68 -76.12
C ALA A 427 6.41 -36.24 -77.49
N GLY A 428 6.70 -34.95 -77.68
CA GLY A 428 7.30 -34.42 -78.91
C GLY A 428 8.75 -34.87 -79.14
N VAL A 429 9.53 -35.09 -78.09
CA VAL A 429 10.88 -35.68 -78.19
C VAL A 429 10.82 -37.18 -78.50
N ALA A 430 9.83 -37.89 -77.96
CA ALA A 430 9.63 -39.33 -78.22
C ALA A 430 9.09 -39.65 -79.63
N ILE A 431 8.57 -38.66 -80.37
CA ILE A 431 8.11 -38.80 -81.76
C ILE A 431 9.20 -38.41 -82.78
N ASN A 432 10.27 -37.74 -82.32
CA ASN A 432 11.42 -37.34 -83.14
C ASN A 432 12.67 -38.23 -82.94
N LEU A 433 12.49 -39.37 -82.28
CA LEU A 433 13.38 -40.54 -82.24
C LEU A 433 12.63 -41.69 -82.91
#